data_AF-A0A2W6S1C2-F1
#
_entry.id   AF-A0A2W6S1C2-F1
#
_cell.length_a   1.000
_cell.length_b   1.000
_cell.length_c   1.000
_cell.angle_alpha   90.00
_cell.angle_beta   90.00
_cell.angle_gamma   90.00
#
_symmetry.space_group_name_H-M   'P 1'
#
loop_
_entity.id
_entity.type
_entity.pdbx_description
1 polymer ?
#
loop_
_entity_poly.entity_id
_entity_poly.type
_entity_poly.pdbx_seq_one_letter_code
_entity_poly.pdbx_strand_id
1 'polypeptide(L)'
;QLDLMKLYSAVWTWVGADKFHLINLTLPSGIVTKVPIGYVPYEPHVVHAWAKTVKIFLTTLVMSVFIAAPLIMWFIMWANKRGRDMLQERHNRGAMLVENDVLLNAVRAHNAKNFRKECAEHDPPFDPARVAKAPVIDRVDQGIHVPYRIAGIPYPWRLEQSHTMLIGTTGTGKTTQLRSHVSQIRARGHRAVIFDLTGAFVESFYDPETDVILNPMDERCAPWTLFDECRNYADFVSAAAALIPSHPEDKEPFWQNAARMLFIEMCLKLQEDGEGNNAAIAHHLMQADLKKIHAKLEDTVAAPLTTEKAARMAESIRSVLNVNGQALRFMPDPVKGGPPAFSIRDWIATDNRDGSIMFITGSYNDLEMTRGLFTLWID
;
A
#
# COMPACT_ATOMS: atom_id res chain seq x y z
N GLN A 1 7.58 -14.24 -70.88
CA GLN A 1 6.78 -14.40 -72.13
C GLN A 1 6.46 -15.86 -72.42
N LEU A 2 7.45 -16.77 -72.50
CA LEU A 2 7.20 -18.21 -72.73
C LEU A 2 6.28 -18.87 -71.67
N ASP A 3 6.47 -18.54 -70.38
CA ASP A 3 5.59 -19.03 -69.31
C ASP A 3 4.14 -18.52 -69.43
N LEU A 4 3.97 -17.27 -69.88
CA LEU A 4 2.65 -16.69 -70.15
C LEU A 4 1.98 -17.37 -71.34
N MET A 5 2.75 -17.73 -72.38
CA MET A 5 2.24 -18.49 -73.53
C MET A 5 1.85 -19.92 -73.13
N LYS A 6 2.55 -20.53 -72.18
CA LYS A 6 2.14 -21.83 -71.59
C LYS A 6 0.83 -21.72 -70.82
N LEU A 7 0.67 -20.71 -69.98
CA LEU A 7 -0.57 -20.44 -69.24
C LEU A 7 -1.72 -20.12 -70.20
N TYR A 8 -1.46 -19.30 -71.21
CA TYR A 8 -2.42 -18.95 -72.25
C TYR A 8 -2.89 -20.19 -73.04
N SER A 9 -1.96 -21.05 -73.45
CA SER A 9 -2.26 -22.34 -74.09
C SER A 9 -3.10 -23.25 -73.19
N ALA A 10 -2.79 -23.31 -71.88
CA ALA A 10 -3.55 -24.10 -70.91
C ALA A 10 -4.99 -23.58 -70.77
N VAL A 11 -5.17 -22.26 -70.64
CA VAL A 11 -6.49 -21.62 -70.56
C VAL A 11 -7.27 -21.82 -71.87
N TRP A 12 -6.62 -21.64 -73.03
CA TRP A 12 -7.23 -21.85 -74.34
C TRP A 12 -7.75 -23.27 -74.53
N THR A 13 -6.94 -24.25 -74.14
CA THR A 13 -7.30 -25.67 -74.19
C THR A 13 -8.40 -26.00 -73.19
N TRP A 14 -8.41 -25.36 -72.01
CA TRP A 14 -9.41 -25.56 -70.96
C TRP A 14 -10.80 -25.04 -71.36
N VAL A 15 -10.88 -23.91 -72.08
CA VAL A 15 -12.15 -23.35 -72.62
C VAL A 15 -12.68 -24.17 -73.81
N GLY A 16 -11.98 -25.22 -74.25
CA GLY A 16 -12.42 -26.10 -75.33
C GLY A 16 -12.19 -25.52 -76.73
N ALA A 17 -11.37 -24.49 -76.86
CA ALA A 17 -11.03 -23.87 -78.14
C ALA A 17 -10.10 -24.77 -78.98
N ASP A 18 -10.01 -24.50 -80.28
CA ASP A 18 -9.26 -25.33 -81.23
C ASP A 18 -7.78 -25.44 -80.85
N LYS A 19 -7.32 -26.68 -80.65
CA LYS A 19 -5.96 -27.04 -80.24
C LYS A 19 -4.95 -26.89 -81.39
N PHE A 20 -5.43 -26.86 -82.64
CA PHE A 20 -4.60 -26.71 -83.84
C PHE A 20 -4.46 -25.26 -84.31
N HIS A 21 -5.10 -24.31 -83.63
CA HIS A 21 -4.96 -22.90 -83.94
C HIS A 21 -3.49 -22.46 -83.83
N LEU A 22 -2.95 -21.95 -84.94
CA LEU A 22 -1.54 -21.57 -85.03
C LEU A 22 -1.31 -20.22 -84.35
N ILE A 23 -0.40 -20.19 -83.38
CA ILE A 23 0.02 -18.96 -82.73
C ILE A 23 1.49 -18.67 -83.01
N ASN A 24 1.82 -17.38 -83.00
CA ASN A 24 3.20 -16.91 -83.12
C ASN A 24 3.90 -17.05 -81.76
N LEU A 25 4.82 -18.01 -81.65
CA LEU A 25 5.66 -18.19 -80.47
C LEU A 25 7.04 -17.56 -80.74
N THR A 26 7.40 -16.53 -79.98
CA THR A 26 8.73 -15.92 -80.04
C THR A 26 9.70 -16.74 -79.18
N LEU A 27 10.70 -17.35 -79.82
CA LEU A 27 11.76 -18.10 -79.15
C LEU A 27 12.80 -17.15 -78.52
N PRO A 28 13.61 -17.62 -77.56
CA PRO A 28 14.66 -16.80 -76.92
C PRO A 28 15.68 -16.21 -77.89
N SER A 29 15.84 -16.82 -79.08
CA SER A 29 16.71 -16.34 -80.17
C SER A 29 16.13 -15.15 -80.95
N GLY A 30 14.91 -14.70 -80.63
CA GLY A 30 14.20 -13.63 -81.35
C GLY A 30 13.44 -14.10 -82.59
N ILE A 31 13.56 -15.39 -82.96
CA ILE A 31 12.84 -15.99 -84.09
C ILE A 31 11.39 -16.27 -83.70
N VAL A 32 10.45 -15.92 -84.59
CA VAL A 32 9.02 -16.20 -84.43
C VAL A 32 8.65 -17.46 -85.19
N THR A 33 8.18 -18.48 -84.47
CA THR A 33 7.76 -19.77 -85.05
C THR A 33 6.26 -19.94 -84.87
N LYS A 34 5.56 -20.40 -85.93
CA LYS A 34 4.13 -20.73 -85.85
C LYS A 34 3.98 -22.15 -85.33
N VAL A 35 3.44 -22.28 -84.11
CA VAL A 35 3.22 -23.57 -83.44
C VAL A 35 1.74 -23.69 -83.11
N PRO A 36 1.11 -24.87 -83.31
CA PRO A 36 -0.25 -25.09 -82.82
C PRO A 36 -0.33 -24.82 -81.32
N ILE A 37 -1.34 -24.08 -80.88
CA ILE A 37 -1.47 -23.63 -79.49
C ILE A 37 -1.47 -24.80 -78.50
N GLY A 38 -2.02 -25.97 -78.87
CA GLY A 38 -2.00 -27.17 -78.04
C GLY A 38 -0.60 -27.81 -77.87
N TYR A 39 0.35 -27.48 -78.74
CA TYR A 39 1.72 -28.00 -78.71
C TYR A 39 2.71 -27.08 -77.97
N VAL A 40 2.33 -25.82 -77.70
CA VAL A 40 3.13 -24.83 -76.96
C VAL A 40 3.68 -25.35 -75.62
N PRO A 41 2.93 -26.12 -74.80
CA PRO A 41 3.44 -26.64 -73.51
C PRO A 41 4.57 -27.67 -73.66
N TYR A 42 4.71 -28.27 -74.85
CA TYR A 42 5.70 -29.31 -75.16
C TYR A 42 6.94 -28.77 -75.90
N GLU A 43 6.92 -27.49 -76.29
CA GLU A 43 8.06 -26.84 -76.92
C GLU A 43 9.27 -26.80 -75.94
N PRO A 44 10.47 -27.28 -76.33
CA PRO A 44 11.60 -27.41 -75.40
C PRO A 44 11.98 -26.13 -74.64
N HIS A 45 11.91 -24.98 -75.31
CA HIS A 45 12.19 -23.68 -74.70
C HIS A 45 11.14 -23.26 -73.66
N VAL A 46 9.87 -23.61 -73.88
CA VAL A 46 8.76 -23.34 -72.96
C VAL A 46 8.84 -24.28 -71.75
N VAL A 47 9.19 -25.55 -71.97
CA VAL A 47 9.41 -26.52 -70.90
C VAL A 47 10.57 -26.09 -69.99
N HIS A 48 11.69 -25.67 -70.59
CA HIS A 48 12.86 -25.22 -69.83
C HIS A 48 12.59 -23.93 -69.05
N ALA A 49 11.92 -22.95 -69.67
CA ALA A 49 11.50 -21.72 -68.99
C ALA A 49 10.60 -22.03 -67.79
N TRP A 50 9.59 -22.88 -67.98
CA TRP A 50 8.66 -23.25 -66.93
C TRP A 50 9.33 -23.99 -65.78
N ALA A 51 10.22 -24.94 -66.07
CA ALA A 51 10.96 -25.67 -65.04
C ALA A 51 11.83 -24.73 -64.19
N LYS A 52 12.47 -23.73 -64.81
CA LYS A 52 13.25 -22.72 -64.10
C LYS A 52 12.37 -21.84 -63.22
N THR A 53 11.21 -21.42 -63.72
CA THR A 53 10.23 -20.62 -62.97
C THR A 53 9.67 -21.39 -61.77
N VAL A 54 9.29 -22.66 -61.94
CA VAL A 54 8.82 -23.52 -60.85
C VAL A 54 9.92 -23.71 -59.79
N LYS A 55 11.17 -23.93 -60.21
CA LYS A 55 12.30 -24.06 -59.28
C LYS A 55 12.51 -22.79 -58.46
N ILE A 56 12.52 -21.62 -59.11
CA ILE A 56 12.66 -20.32 -58.42
C ILE A 56 11.52 -20.14 -57.44
N PHE A 57 10.28 -20.35 -57.87
CA PHE A 57 9.09 -20.22 -57.03
C PHE A 57 9.15 -21.10 -55.78
N LEU A 58 9.49 -22.38 -55.93
CA LEU A 58 9.65 -23.31 -54.80
C LEU A 58 10.78 -22.89 -53.86
N THR A 59 11.93 -22.47 -54.40
CA THR A 59 13.03 -22.01 -53.54
C THR A 59 12.67 -20.75 -52.76
N THR A 60 11.99 -19.79 -53.37
CA THR A 60 11.54 -18.57 -52.69
C THR A 60 10.47 -18.87 -51.64
N LEU A 61 9.56 -19.81 -51.92
CA LEU A 61 8.54 -20.25 -50.97
C LEU A 61 9.18 -20.88 -49.72
N VAL A 62 10.14 -21.80 -49.92
CA VAL A 62 10.86 -22.45 -48.82
C VAL A 62 11.65 -21.42 -48.01
N MET A 63 12.37 -20.51 -48.65
CA MET A 63 13.10 -19.44 -47.95
C MET A 63 12.17 -18.52 -47.16
N SER A 64 11.00 -18.18 -47.70
CA SER A 64 10.01 -17.36 -47.00
C SER A 64 9.47 -18.04 -45.75
N VAL A 65 9.10 -19.33 -45.85
CA VAL A 65 8.51 -20.09 -44.73
C VAL A 65 9.53 -20.40 -43.64
N PHE A 66 10.77 -20.78 -44.00
CA PHE A 66 11.75 -21.26 -43.02
C PHE A 66 12.73 -20.20 -42.53
N ILE A 67 12.83 -19.05 -43.20
CA ILE A 67 13.78 -18.00 -42.81
C ILE A 67 13.04 -16.70 -42.50
N ALA A 68 12.26 -16.17 -43.45
CA ALA A 68 11.62 -14.86 -43.28
C ALA A 68 10.55 -14.88 -42.17
N ALA A 69 9.64 -15.85 -42.18
CA ALA A 69 8.58 -15.93 -41.17
C ALA A 69 9.11 -16.13 -39.74
N PRO A 70 10.08 -17.04 -39.46
CA PRO A 70 10.68 -17.17 -38.14
C PRO A 70 11.44 -15.93 -37.70
N LEU A 71 12.19 -15.27 -38.60
CA LEU A 71 12.89 -14.01 -38.28
C LEU A 71 11.93 -12.88 -37.94
N ILE A 72 10.84 -12.74 -38.69
CA ILE A 72 9.79 -11.74 -38.40
C ILE A 72 9.13 -12.06 -37.06
N MET A 73 8.79 -13.33 -36.80
CA MET A 73 8.20 -13.75 -35.53
C MET A 73 9.14 -13.48 -34.35
N TRP A 74 10.41 -13.84 -34.50
CA TRP A 74 11.46 -13.54 -33.51
C TRP A 74 11.60 -12.04 -33.28
N PHE A 75 11.63 -11.23 -34.34
CA PHE A 75 11.73 -9.78 -34.24
C PHE A 75 10.52 -9.17 -33.54
N ILE A 76 9.30 -9.61 -33.86
CA ILE A 76 8.07 -9.16 -33.18
C ILE A 76 8.12 -9.54 -31.69
N MET A 77 8.52 -10.77 -31.37
CA MET A 77 8.66 -11.20 -29.96
C MET A 77 9.71 -10.37 -29.22
N TRP A 78 10.86 -10.11 -29.84
CA TRP A 78 11.93 -9.29 -29.28
C TRP A 78 11.51 -7.83 -29.12
N ALA A 79 10.88 -7.23 -30.13
CA ALA A 79 10.41 -5.85 -30.11
C ALA A 79 9.33 -5.66 -29.03
N ASN A 80 8.41 -6.61 -28.89
CA ASN A 80 7.40 -6.59 -27.81
C ASN A 80 8.02 -6.80 -26.43
N LYS A 81 9.12 -7.56 -26.32
CA LYS A 81 9.86 -7.69 -25.06
C LYS A 81 10.58 -6.38 -24.73
N ARG A 82 11.36 -5.84 -25.67
CA ARG A 82 12.13 -4.61 -25.48
C ARG A 82 11.25 -3.38 -25.30
N GLY A 83 10.10 -3.29 -25.97
CA GLY A 83 9.13 -2.22 -25.76
C GLY A 83 8.55 -2.24 -24.35
N ARG A 84 8.31 -3.44 -23.77
CA ARG A 84 7.94 -3.58 -22.35
C ARG A 84 9.08 -3.17 -21.42
N ASP A 85 10.32 -3.54 -21.74
CA ASP A 85 11.49 -3.17 -20.94
C ASP A 85 11.78 -1.65 -21.01
N MET A 86 11.61 -1.00 -22.17
CA MET A 86 11.81 0.45 -22.34
C MET A 86 10.69 1.29 -21.72
N LEU A 87 9.47 0.78 -21.63
CA LEU A 87 8.42 1.41 -20.83
C LEU A 87 8.79 1.44 -19.34
N GLN A 88 9.72 0.60 -18.87
CA GLN A 88 10.24 0.74 -17.51
C GLN A 88 11.09 2.01 -17.35
N GLU A 89 11.84 2.46 -18.36
CA GLU A 89 12.88 3.51 -18.19
C GLU A 89 12.38 4.96 -18.02
N ARG A 90 11.08 5.25 -18.09
CA ARG A 90 10.53 6.58 -17.75
C ARG A 90 10.30 6.73 -16.24
N HIS A 91 11.36 6.49 -15.48
CA HIS A 91 11.37 6.57 -14.02
C HIS A 91 11.55 8.00 -13.53
N ASN A 92 10.56 8.54 -12.83
CA ASN A 92 10.81 9.52 -11.78
C ASN A 92 10.80 8.76 -10.45
N ARG A 93 11.98 8.44 -9.91
CA ARG A 93 12.16 7.72 -8.63
C ARG A 93 11.39 6.38 -8.54
N GLY A 94 11.34 5.59 -9.61
CA GLY A 94 10.75 4.25 -9.57
C GLY A 94 9.23 4.18 -9.76
N ALA A 95 8.49 5.30 -9.82
CA ALA A 95 7.04 5.30 -10.02
C ALA A 95 6.64 6.00 -11.33
N MET A 96 5.68 5.42 -12.05
CA MET A 96 5.15 5.91 -13.33
C MET A 96 3.65 6.19 -13.20
N LEU A 97 3.20 7.34 -13.71
CA LEU A 97 1.78 7.57 -13.97
C LEU A 97 1.33 6.69 -15.13
N VAL A 98 0.35 5.85 -14.86
CA VAL A 98 -0.19 4.88 -15.82
C VAL A 98 -1.70 4.98 -15.86
N GLU A 99 -2.30 4.55 -16.97
CA GLU A 99 -3.74 4.41 -17.09
C GLU A 99 -4.29 3.40 -16.06
N ASN A 100 -5.53 3.63 -15.62
CA ASN A 100 -6.15 2.86 -14.55
C ASN A 100 -6.25 1.36 -14.88
N ASP A 101 -6.65 1.03 -16.10
CA ASP A 101 -6.80 -0.34 -16.58
C ASP A 101 -5.45 -1.07 -16.68
N VAL A 102 -4.41 -0.38 -17.13
CA VAL A 102 -3.04 -0.90 -17.18
C VAL A 102 -2.55 -1.26 -15.78
N LEU A 103 -2.72 -0.34 -14.81
CA LEU A 103 -2.36 -0.59 -13.42
C LEU A 103 -3.15 -1.75 -12.82
N LEU A 104 -4.48 -1.74 -13.01
CA LEU A 104 -5.37 -2.76 -12.47
C LEU A 104 -5.01 -4.15 -12.99
N ASN A 105 -4.76 -4.27 -14.30
CA ASN A 105 -4.40 -5.52 -14.94
C ASN A 105 -3.04 -6.03 -14.46
N ALA A 106 -2.05 -5.14 -14.35
CA ALA A 106 -0.72 -5.48 -13.86
C ALA A 106 -0.77 -5.99 -12.41
N VAL A 107 -1.46 -5.27 -11.51
CA VAL A 107 -1.57 -5.68 -10.10
C VAL A 107 -2.41 -6.94 -9.95
N ARG A 108 -3.50 -7.10 -10.71
CA ARG A 108 -4.30 -8.34 -10.67
C ARG A 108 -3.51 -9.55 -11.12
N ALA A 109 -2.74 -9.45 -12.20
CA ALA A 109 -1.89 -10.54 -12.67
C ALA A 109 -0.82 -10.91 -11.64
N HIS A 110 -0.18 -9.91 -11.03
CA HIS A 110 0.79 -10.09 -9.96
C HIS A 110 0.16 -10.77 -8.73
N ASN A 111 -0.96 -10.25 -8.23
CA ASN A 111 -1.66 -10.78 -7.07
C ASN A 111 -2.20 -12.19 -7.32
N ALA A 112 -2.73 -12.49 -8.52
CA ALA A 112 -3.23 -13.82 -8.85
C ALA A 112 -2.11 -14.87 -8.85
N LYS A 113 -0.90 -14.50 -9.29
CA LYS A 113 0.28 -15.38 -9.23
C LYS A 113 0.67 -15.67 -7.78
N ASN A 114 0.77 -14.63 -6.94
CA ASN A 114 1.16 -14.80 -5.53
C ASN A 114 0.09 -15.52 -4.71
N PHE A 115 -1.19 -15.26 -4.96
CA PHE A 115 -2.31 -15.96 -4.31
C PHE A 115 -2.27 -17.47 -4.59
N ARG A 116 -2.05 -17.87 -5.86
CA ARG A 116 -1.90 -19.30 -6.20
C ARG A 116 -0.68 -19.93 -5.55
N LYS A 117 0.41 -19.17 -5.44
CA LYS A 117 1.64 -19.61 -4.76
C LYS A 117 1.35 -19.85 -3.27
N GLU A 118 0.74 -18.91 -2.57
CA GLU A 118 0.37 -19.04 -1.15
C GLU A 118 -0.55 -20.24 -0.93
N CYS A 119 -1.61 -20.40 -1.74
CA CYS A 119 -2.49 -21.56 -1.64
C CYS A 119 -1.77 -22.90 -1.80
N ALA A 120 -0.72 -22.96 -2.64
CA ALA A 120 0.07 -24.16 -2.86
C ALA A 120 1.11 -24.43 -1.75
N GLU A 121 1.50 -23.41 -0.99
CA GLU A 121 2.44 -23.51 0.14
C GLU A 121 1.76 -23.97 1.44
N HIS A 122 0.42 -23.95 1.52
CA HIS A 122 -0.33 -24.52 2.64
C HIS A 122 -0.24 -26.06 2.68
N ASP A 123 -0.36 -26.63 3.88
CA ASP A 123 -0.40 -28.08 4.10
C ASP A 123 -1.70 -28.49 4.83
N PRO A 124 -2.61 -29.23 4.18
CA PRO A 124 -2.59 -29.59 2.76
C PRO A 124 -2.83 -28.38 1.84
N PRO A 125 -2.41 -28.44 0.56
CA PRO A 125 -2.61 -27.34 -0.39
C PRO A 125 -4.08 -26.98 -0.57
N PHE A 126 -4.37 -25.68 -0.60
CA PHE A 126 -5.72 -25.19 -0.84
C PHE A 126 -6.02 -25.07 -2.34
N ASP A 127 -7.26 -25.34 -2.73
CA ASP A 127 -7.75 -25.04 -4.08
C ASP A 127 -8.02 -23.53 -4.23
N PRO A 128 -7.26 -22.81 -5.07
CA PRO A 128 -7.43 -21.36 -5.26
C PRO A 128 -8.84 -20.97 -5.72
N ALA A 129 -9.52 -21.82 -6.49
CA ALA A 129 -10.87 -21.51 -7.00
C ALA A 129 -11.93 -21.58 -5.89
N ARG A 130 -11.75 -22.50 -4.93
CA ARG A 130 -12.61 -22.62 -3.74
C ARG A 130 -12.34 -21.48 -2.77
N VAL A 131 -11.07 -21.20 -2.45
CA VAL A 131 -10.68 -20.12 -1.54
C VAL A 131 -11.13 -18.76 -2.07
N ALA A 132 -11.05 -18.51 -3.38
CA ALA A 132 -11.49 -17.24 -3.97
C ALA A 132 -12.99 -16.96 -3.82
N LYS A 133 -13.83 -18.00 -3.63
CA LYS A 133 -15.29 -17.88 -3.43
C LYS A 133 -15.68 -17.78 -1.97
N ALA A 134 -14.77 -18.08 -1.04
CA ALA A 134 -15.03 -18.01 0.39
C ALA A 134 -15.18 -16.54 0.87
N PRO A 135 -15.96 -16.30 1.93
CA PRO A 135 -16.00 -15.02 2.64
C PRO A 135 -14.60 -14.50 2.98
N VAL A 136 -14.46 -13.18 3.04
CA VAL A 136 -13.16 -12.54 3.33
C VAL A 136 -12.62 -12.97 4.69
N ILE A 137 -13.48 -13.01 5.71
CA ILE A 137 -13.11 -13.40 7.07
C ILE A 137 -12.57 -14.84 7.11
N ASP A 138 -13.29 -15.81 6.52
CA ASP A 138 -12.86 -17.21 6.46
C ASP A 138 -11.47 -17.38 5.81
N ARG A 139 -11.19 -16.60 4.76
CA ARG A 139 -9.89 -16.64 4.07
C ARG A 139 -8.78 -16.11 4.97
N VAL A 140 -9.04 -14.99 5.63
CA VAL A 140 -8.11 -14.38 6.58
C VAL A 140 -7.85 -15.32 7.75
N ASP A 141 -8.88 -15.96 8.29
CA ASP A 141 -8.79 -16.93 9.39
C ASP A 141 -7.99 -18.18 9.01
N GLN A 142 -8.07 -18.60 7.75
CA GLN A 142 -7.24 -19.67 7.19
C GLN A 142 -5.79 -19.23 6.90
N GLY A 143 -5.42 -17.99 7.19
CA GLY A 143 -4.07 -17.46 7.00
C GLY A 143 -3.78 -16.98 5.57
N ILE A 144 -4.81 -16.91 4.71
CA ILE A 144 -4.67 -16.47 3.31
C ILE A 144 -4.77 -14.96 3.22
N HIS A 145 -3.79 -14.33 2.55
CA HIS A 145 -3.78 -12.89 2.38
C HIS A 145 -4.91 -12.43 1.44
N VAL A 146 -5.63 -11.38 1.85
CA VAL A 146 -6.68 -10.75 1.05
C VAL A 146 -6.35 -9.28 0.87
N PRO A 147 -5.78 -8.87 -0.28
CA PRO A 147 -5.33 -7.51 -0.47
C PRO A 147 -6.43 -6.48 -0.25
N TYR A 148 -6.10 -5.40 0.44
CA TYR A 148 -6.99 -4.24 0.52
C TYR A 148 -7.13 -3.58 -0.86
N ARG A 149 -8.09 -2.67 -0.99
CA ARG A 149 -8.32 -1.89 -2.21
C ARG A 149 -8.33 -0.41 -1.92
N ILE A 150 -7.74 0.34 -2.84
CA ILE A 150 -7.72 1.79 -2.88
C ILE A 150 -8.18 2.26 -4.27
N ALA A 151 -9.23 3.09 -4.33
CA ALA A 151 -9.83 3.57 -5.58
C ALA A 151 -10.15 2.44 -6.59
N GLY A 152 -10.61 1.29 -6.10
CA GLY A 152 -10.91 0.11 -6.92
C GLY A 152 -9.70 -0.75 -7.32
N ILE A 153 -8.48 -0.29 -7.06
CA ILE A 153 -7.23 -1.02 -7.33
C ILE A 153 -6.84 -1.81 -6.07
N PRO A 154 -6.63 -3.14 -6.15
CA PRO A 154 -6.07 -3.87 -5.03
C PRO A 154 -4.62 -3.43 -4.77
N TYR A 155 -4.19 -3.43 -3.52
CA TYR A 155 -2.77 -3.28 -3.22
C TYR A 155 -1.98 -4.43 -3.84
N PRO A 156 -0.75 -4.19 -4.31
CA PRO A 156 0.14 -5.28 -4.66
C PRO A 156 0.35 -6.19 -3.45
N TRP A 157 0.50 -7.48 -3.72
CA TRP A 157 0.52 -8.54 -2.73
C TRP A 157 1.43 -8.23 -1.54
N ARG A 158 0.82 -8.10 -0.34
CA ARG A 158 1.49 -7.81 0.94
C ARG A 158 2.27 -6.49 1.00
N LEU A 159 1.96 -5.53 0.11
CA LEU A 159 2.58 -4.19 0.13
C LEU A 159 1.76 -3.14 0.89
N GLU A 160 0.67 -3.52 1.54
CA GLU A 160 -0.12 -2.61 2.39
C GLU A 160 0.69 -2.06 3.58
N GLN A 161 1.71 -2.80 4.00
CA GLN A 161 2.64 -2.41 5.07
C GLN A 161 3.60 -1.28 4.66
N SER A 162 3.71 -0.96 3.36
CA SER A 162 4.58 0.11 2.84
C SER A 162 3.98 1.51 2.95
N HIS A 163 2.90 1.66 3.74
CA HIS A 163 2.15 2.89 3.95
C HIS A 163 1.45 3.43 2.69
N THR A 164 0.57 4.41 2.87
CA THR A 164 -0.17 5.04 1.77
C THR A 164 -0.39 6.51 2.08
N MET A 165 -0.16 7.36 1.08
CA MET A 165 -0.42 8.79 1.15
C MET A 165 -1.51 9.17 0.15
N LEU A 166 -2.57 9.83 0.63
CA LEU A 166 -3.65 10.37 -0.19
C LEU A 166 -3.50 11.89 -0.32
N ILE A 167 -3.18 12.37 -1.52
CA ILE A 167 -3.00 13.79 -1.81
C ILE A 167 -4.18 14.27 -2.67
N GLY A 168 -4.81 15.37 -2.26
CA GLY A 168 -5.90 15.99 -3.02
C GLY A 168 -6.51 17.18 -2.28
N THR A 169 -7.17 18.08 -3.00
CA THR A 169 -7.91 19.22 -2.40
C THR A 169 -9.17 18.74 -1.67
N THR A 170 -9.82 19.64 -0.93
CA THR A 170 -11.12 19.35 -0.30
C THR A 170 -12.15 18.96 -1.37
N GLY A 171 -13.00 17.97 -1.08
CA GLY A 171 -14.02 17.49 -2.01
C GLY A 171 -13.56 16.45 -3.05
N THR A 172 -12.27 16.14 -3.14
CA THR A 172 -11.73 15.14 -4.09
C THR A 172 -11.99 13.67 -3.73
N GLY A 173 -12.67 13.40 -2.61
CA GLY A 173 -13.04 12.04 -2.20
C GLY A 173 -12.05 11.32 -1.28
N LYS A 174 -11.03 11.99 -0.71
CA LYS A 174 -10.09 11.40 0.26
C LYS A 174 -10.80 10.68 1.42
N THR A 175 -11.76 11.37 2.05
CA THR A 175 -12.55 10.80 3.17
C THR A 175 -13.37 9.60 2.72
N THR A 176 -13.98 9.65 1.53
CA THR A 176 -14.72 8.52 0.95
C THR A 176 -13.81 7.29 0.80
N GLN A 177 -12.57 7.50 0.33
CA GLN A 177 -11.61 6.42 0.18
C GLN A 177 -11.16 5.84 1.53
N LEU A 178 -10.94 6.69 2.54
CA LEU A 178 -10.63 6.22 3.89
C LEU A 178 -11.79 5.43 4.51
N ARG A 179 -13.05 5.88 4.37
CA ARG A 179 -14.24 5.14 4.84
C ARG A 179 -14.38 3.77 4.17
N SER A 180 -14.12 3.71 2.86
CA SER A 180 -14.05 2.44 2.11
C SER A 180 -12.96 1.52 2.67
N HIS A 181 -11.83 2.07 3.13
CA HIS A 181 -10.77 1.31 3.76
C HIS A 181 -11.16 0.80 5.15
N VAL A 182 -11.82 1.62 5.98
CA VAL A 182 -12.34 1.20 7.30
C VAL A 182 -13.35 0.06 7.17
N SER A 183 -14.26 0.14 6.18
CA SER A 183 -15.20 -0.95 5.88
C SER A 183 -14.49 -2.26 5.53
N GLN A 184 -13.35 -2.17 4.83
CA GLN A 184 -12.52 -3.33 4.49
C GLN A 184 -11.77 -3.89 5.69
N ILE A 185 -11.36 -3.05 6.64
CA ILE A 185 -10.74 -3.46 7.90
C ILE A 185 -11.74 -4.27 8.71
N ARG A 186 -12.96 -3.77 8.89
CA ARG A 186 -14.06 -4.48 9.57
C ARG A 186 -14.38 -5.82 8.93
N ALA A 187 -14.49 -5.87 7.60
CA ALA A 187 -14.79 -7.10 6.87
C ALA A 187 -13.74 -8.22 7.06
N ARG A 188 -12.55 -7.89 7.60
CA ARG A 188 -11.46 -8.82 7.89
C ARG A 188 -11.28 -9.11 9.38
N GLY A 189 -12.09 -8.51 10.27
CA GLY A 189 -11.85 -8.58 11.72
C GLY A 189 -10.51 -7.96 12.14
N HIS A 190 -9.92 -7.13 11.29
CA HIS A 190 -8.65 -6.47 11.61
C HIS A 190 -8.90 -5.28 12.52
N ARG A 191 -7.92 -4.98 13.38
CA ARG A 191 -7.94 -3.79 14.23
C ARG A 191 -7.42 -2.57 13.51
N ALA A 192 -7.82 -1.39 13.96
CA ALA A 192 -7.33 -0.12 13.44
C ALA A 192 -7.22 0.94 14.53
N VAL A 193 -6.31 1.88 14.34
CA VAL A 193 -6.28 3.16 15.06
C VAL A 193 -6.71 4.24 14.09
N ILE A 194 -7.72 5.03 14.46
CA ILE A 194 -8.25 6.11 13.63
C ILE A 194 -8.15 7.42 14.40
N PHE A 195 -7.36 8.35 13.85
CA PHE A 195 -7.34 9.74 14.31
C PHE A 195 -8.45 10.55 13.61
N ASP A 196 -9.45 10.99 14.35
CA ASP A 196 -10.64 11.66 13.82
C ASP A 196 -10.96 12.98 14.55
N LEU A 197 -10.54 14.09 13.94
CA LEU A 197 -10.86 15.45 14.40
C LEU A 197 -12.24 15.95 13.92
N THR A 198 -12.93 15.17 13.09
CA THR A 198 -14.20 15.58 12.47
C THR A 198 -15.41 14.88 13.06
N GLY A 199 -15.20 13.77 13.78
CA GLY A 199 -16.25 12.87 14.25
C GLY A 199 -16.88 12.02 13.13
N ALA A 200 -16.46 12.22 11.88
CA ALA A 200 -17.07 11.63 10.70
C ALA A 200 -16.84 10.12 10.56
N PHE A 201 -15.83 9.58 11.25
CA PHE A 201 -15.56 8.14 11.31
C PHE A 201 -16.23 7.51 12.53
N VAL A 202 -16.18 8.19 13.67
CA VAL A 202 -16.90 7.76 14.88
C VAL A 202 -18.39 7.61 14.58
N GLU A 203 -19.02 8.63 14.00
CA GLU A 203 -20.43 8.62 13.62
C GLU A 203 -20.79 7.43 12.70
N SER A 204 -19.88 7.05 11.81
CA SER A 204 -20.14 6.01 10.80
C SER A 204 -19.80 4.59 11.24
N PHE A 205 -18.85 4.40 12.15
CA PHE A 205 -18.22 3.10 12.39
C PHE A 205 -18.05 2.71 13.86
N TYR A 206 -18.28 3.61 14.81
CA TYR A 206 -18.11 3.30 16.22
C TYR A 206 -19.16 2.30 16.70
N ASP A 207 -18.69 1.23 17.33
CA ASP A 207 -19.47 0.20 18.00
C ASP A 207 -19.03 0.13 19.47
N PRO A 208 -19.89 0.52 20.44
CA PRO A 208 -19.53 0.56 21.85
C PRO A 208 -19.19 -0.82 22.45
N GLU A 209 -19.57 -1.92 21.81
CA GLU A 209 -19.29 -3.27 22.31
C GLU A 209 -17.85 -3.71 21.98
N THR A 210 -17.24 -3.15 20.93
CA THR A 210 -15.93 -3.59 20.44
C THR A 210 -14.87 -2.49 20.40
N ASP A 211 -15.27 -1.23 20.33
CA ASP A 211 -14.38 -0.11 20.05
C ASP A 211 -14.11 0.76 21.26
N VAL A 212 -13.02 1.51 21.15
CA VAL A 212 -12.54 2.39 22.21
C VAL A 212 -12.41 3.81 21.69
N ILE A 213 -12.89 4.78 22.47
CA ILE A 213 -12.66 6.20 22.22
C ILE A 213 -11.64 6.72 23.23
N LEU A 214 -10.59 7.37 22.73
CA LEU A 214 -9.65 8.16 23.52
C LEU A 214 -9.82 9.63 23.16
N ASN A 215 -10.54 10.33 24.04
CA ASN A 215 -10.74 11.78 23.99
C ASN A 215 -11.24 12.27 25.36
N PRO A 216 -10.46 13.02 26.14
CA PRO A 216 -10.87 13.44 27.48
C PRO A 216 -12.14 14.30 27.50
N MET A 217 -12.53 14.88 26.37
CA MET A 217 -13.73 15.72 26.24
C MET A 217 -14.97 14.93 25.77
N ASP A 218 -14.84 13.62 25.51
CA ASP A 218 -15.96 12.74 25.16
C ASP A 218 -16.41 11.93 26.37
N GLU A 219 -17.72 11.89 26.66
CA GLU A 219 -18.28 11.13 27.78
C GLU A 219 -17.99 9.62 27.67
N ARG A 220 -17.78 9.11 26.45
CA ARG A 220 -17.46 7.70 26.16
C ARG A 220 -15.97 7.39 26.27
N CYS A 221 -15.14 8.36 26.67
CA CYS A 221 -13.71 8.16 26.80
C CYS A 221 -13.41 6.97 27.72
N ALA A 222 -12.60 6.04 27.22
CA ALA A 222 -12.18 4.92 28.04
C ALA A 222 -11.28 5.41 29.19
N PRO A 223 -11.44 4.86 30.40
CA PRO A 223 -10.51 5.11 31.49
C PRO A 223 -9.10 4.69 31.07
N TRP A 224 -8.17 5.63 31.07
CA TRP A 224 -6.81 5.41 30.60
C TRP A 224 -5.85 6.15 31.52
N THR A 225 -4.77 5.47 31.91
CA THR A 225 -3.71 6.09 32.69
C THR A 225 -2.35 5.80 32.10
N LEU A 226 -1.46 6.79 32.20
CA LEU A 226 -0.08 6.66 31.74
C LEU A 226 0.63 5.47 32.38
N PHE A 227 0.29 5.15 33.63
CA PHE A 227 0.91 4.07 34.39
C PHE A 227 0.57 2.67 33.86
N ASP A 228 -0.50 2.51 33.10
CA ASP A 228 -0.80 1.24 32.44
C ASP A 228 0.09 1.03 31.20
N GLU A 229 0.55 2.12 30.58
CA GLU A 229 1.45 2.08 29.42
C GLU A 229 2.92 1.99 29.83
N CYS A 230 3.32 2.71 30.87
CA CYS A 230 4.71 2.80 31.31
C CYS A 230 4.99 1.83 32.48
N ARG A 231 5.85 0.82 32.25
CA ARG A 231 6.26 -0.15 33.29
C ARG A 231 7.61 0.17 33.92
N ASN A 232 8.48 0.85 33.18
CA ASN A 232 9.86 1.11 33.59
C ASN A 232 10.33 2.53 33.20
N TYR A 233 11.51 2.91 33.68
CA TYR A 233 12.11 4.22 33.43
C TYR A 233 12.17 4.60 31.94
N ALA A 234 12.52 3.66 31.06
CA ALA A 234 12.63 3.94 29.63
C ALA A 234 11.26 4.26 29.00
N ASP A 235 10.19 3.59 29.45
CA ASP A 235 8.83 3.87 28.97
C ASP A 235 8.42 5.30 29.37
N PHE A 236 8.73 5.72 30.60
CA PHE A 236 8.47 7.10 31.05
C PHE A 236 9.31 8.13 30.30
N VAL A 237 10.55 7.80 29.91
CA VAL A 237 11.37 8.67 29.06
C VAL A 237 10.71 8.90 27.71
N SER A 238 10.26 7.84 27.05
CA SER A 238 9.55 7.94 25.76
C SER A 238 8.26 8.74 25.90
N ALA A 239 7.45 8.42 26.90
CA ALA A 239 6.21 9.13 27.16
C ALA A 239 6.43 10.63 27.46
N ALA A 240 7.43 10.97 28.26
CA ALA A 240 7.77 12.36 28.56
C ALA A 240 8.26 13.12 27.32
N ALA A 241 9.01 12.44 26.43
CA ALA A 241 9.48 13.02 25.17
C ALA A 241 8.32 13.33 24.22
N ALA A 242 7.33 12.43 24.12
CA ALA A 242 6.13 12.62 23.31
C ALA A 242 5.20 13.70 23.90
N LEU A 243 4.99 13.69 25.21
CA LEU A 243 4.10 14.64 25.89
C LEU A 243 4.68 16.06 25.89
N ILE A 244 5.98 16.22 26.12
CA ILE A 244 6.68 17.51 26.21
C ILE A 244 7.66 17.59 25.03
N PRO A 245 7.24 17.97 23.82
CA PRO A 245 8.12 17.99 22.66
C PRO A 245 9.17 19.10 22.74
N SER A 246 10.31 18.91 22.06
CA SER A 246 11.33 19.94 21.84
C SER A 246 11.25 20.42 20.40
N HIS A 247 11.50 21.70 20.12
CA HIS A 247 11.58 22.15 18.73
C HIS A 247 12.94 21.76 18.14
N PRO A 248 13.00 21.33 16.86
CA PRO A 248 14.28 21.00 16.20
C PRO A 248 15.28 22.16 16.15
N GLU A 249 14.80 23.40 16.27
CA GLU A 249 15.62 24.61 16.27
C GLU A 249 16.16 24.98 17.65
N ASP A 250 15.68 24.32 18.72
CA ASP A 250 16.15 24.53 20.08
C ASP A 250 17.54 23.90 20.24
N LYS A 251 18.58 24.74 20.16
CA LYS A 251 19.98 24.28 20.27
C LYS A 251 20.28 23.57 21.59
N GLU A 252 19.61 23.96 22.68
CA GLU A 252 19.69 23.33 24.00
C GLU A 252 18.32 23.45 24.71
N PRO A 253 17.43 22.45 24.61
CA PRO A 253 16.09 22.53 25.19
C PRO A 253 16.11 22.26 26.70
N PHE A 254 16.83 23.08 27.47
CA PHE A 254 17.02 22.93 28.91
C PHE A 254 15.68 22.81 29.65
N TRP A 255 14.74 23.71 29.36
CA TRP A 255 13.45 23.76 30.06
C TRP A 255 12.60 22.50 29.81
N GLN A 256 12.55 22.02 28.57
CA GLN A 256 11.83 20.81 28.21
C GLN A 256 12.51 19.58 28.83
N ASN A 257 13.83 19.49 28.80
CA ASN A 257 14.57 18.38 29.41
C ASN A 257 14.41 18.35 30.93
N ALA A 258 14.47 19.51 31.59
CA ALA A 258 14.22 19.62 33.02
C ALA A 258 12.77 19.25 33.37
N ALA A 259 11.79 19.67 32.56
CA ALA A 259 10.39 19.32 32.76
C ALA A 259 10.13 17.81 32.58
N ARG A 260 10.77 17.18 31.58
CA ARG A 260 10.74 15.72 31.39
C ARG A 260 11.34 14.99 32.58
N MET A 261 12.52 15.39 33.04
CA MET A 261 13.17 14.78 34.21
C MET A 261 12.29 14.89 35.45
N LEU A 262 11.74 16.08 35.71
CA LEU A 262 10.83 16.32 36.81
C LEU A 262 9.58 15.42 36.73
N PHE A 263 9.01 15.28 35.54
CA PHE A 263 7.84 14.43 35.29
C PHE A 263 8.13 12.95 35.50
N ILE A 264 9.25 12.45 34.96
CA ILE A 264 9.66 11.04 35.06
C ILE A 264 9.88 10.65 36.52
N GLU A 265 10.68 11.42 37.27
CA GLU A 265 10.97 11.13 38.68
C GLU A 265 9.70 11.19 39.54
N MET A 266 8.79 12.12 39.26
CA MET A 266 7.51 12.16 39.94
C MET A 266 6.64 10.93 39.62
N CYS A 267 6.56 10.51 38.35
CA CYS A 267 5.80 9.31 38.00
C CYS A 267 6.37 8.08 38.71
N LEU A 268 7.69 7.91 38.74
CA LEU A 268 8.33 6.79 39.44
C LEU A 268 8.01 6.80 40.93
N LYS A 269 8.08 7.97 41.60
CA LYS A 269 7.67 8.10 43.01
C LYS A 269 6.21 7.78 43.23
N LEU A 270 5.32 8.21 42.35
CA LEU A 270 3.89 7.88 42.45
C LEU A 270 3.65 6.38 42.27
N GLN A 271 4.40 5.73 41.38
CA GLN A 271 4.34 4.28 41.19
C GLN A 271 4.87 3.52 42.42
N GLU A 272 5.97 3.96 43.02
CA GLU A 272 6.52 3.41 44.28
C GLU A 272 5.53 3.54 45.45
N ASP A 273 4.83 4.67 45.53
CA ASP A 273 3.85 4.95 46.59
C ASP A 273 2.48 4.26 46.37
N GLY A 274 2.28 3.58 45.24
CA GLY A 274 1.00 2.98 44.87
C GLY A 274 -0.07 3.99 44.43
N GLU A 275 0.34 5.21 44.08
CA GLU A 275 -0.51 6.31 43.59
C GLU A 275 -0.37 6.50 42.06
N GLY A 276 -0.14 5.43 41.31
CA GLY A 276 0.03 5.46 39.85
C GLY A 276 -1.26 5.74 39.08
N ASN A 277 -1.77 6.97 39.13
CA ASN A 277 -2.92 7.44 38.35
C ASN A 277 -2.75 8.91 37.89
N ASN A 278 -3.55 9.35 36.93
CA ASN A 278 -3.39 10.68 36.33
C ASN A 278 -3.79 11.79 37.31
N ALA A 279 -4.81 11.58 38.16
CA ALA A 279 -5.17 12.53 39.21
C ALA A 279 -4.02 12.79 40.20
N ALA A 280 -3.21 11.77 40.52
CA ALA A 280 -2.05 11.91 41.39
C ALA A 280 -0.95 12.78 40.74
N ILE A 281 -0.70 12.61 39.43
CA ILE A 281 0.16 13.53 38.67
C ILE A 281 -0.36 14.96 38.77
N ALA A 282 -1.67 15.16 38.53
CA ALA A 282 -2.29 16.47 38.61
C ALA A 282 -2.12 17.11 39.99
N HIS A 283 -2.35 16.33 41.05
CA HIS A 283 -2.28 16.78 42.43
C HIS A 283 -0.85 17.11 42.85
N HIS A 284 0.06 16.14 42.76
CA HIS A 284 1.41 16.23 43.30
C HIS A 284 2.35 17.06 42.45
N LEU A 285 2.10 17.18 41.14
CA LEU A 285 3.04 17.82 40.23
C LEU A 285 2.53 19.16 39.68
N MET A 286 1.25 19.24 39.31
CA MET A 286 0.70 20.43 38.67
C MET A 286 0.12 21.44 39.68
N GLN A 287 -0.40 20.96 40.82
CA GLN A 287 -1.12 21.80 41.80
C GLN A 287 -0.37 21.99 43.12
N ALA A 288 0.41 21.01 43.57
CA ALA A 288 1.11 21.08 44.85
C ALA A 288 2.03 22.30 44.96
N ASP A 289 2.27 22.79 46.17
CA ASP A 289 3.30 23.81 46.37
C ASP A 289 4.71 23.23 46.13
N LEU A 290 5.67 24.11 45.82
CA LEU A 290 7.04 23.70 45.51
C LEU A 290 7.69 22.92 46.66
N LYS A 291 7.30 23.18 47.92
CA LYS A 291 7.87 22.49 49.08
C LYS A 291 7.49 21.01 49.08
N LYS A 292 6.22 20.71 48.79
CA LYS A 292 5.72 19.33 48.67
C LYS A 292 6.36 18.61 47.49
N ILE A 293 6.48 19.29 46.34
CA ILE A 293 7.17 18.71 45.17
C ILE A 293 8.61 18.36 45.52
N HIS A 294 9.34 19.29 46.16
CA HIS A 294 10.72 19.07 46.56
C HIS A 294 10.85 17.93 47.57
N ALA A 295 10.02 17.91 48.61
CA ALA A 295 10.03 16.84 49.61
C ALA A 295 9.79 15.46 49.00
N LYS A 296 8.94 15.35 47.98
CA LYS A 296 8.65 14.07 47.31
C LYS A 296 9.79 13.60 46.39
N LEU A 297 10.66 14.52 45.96
CA LEU A 297 11.72 14.28 44.99
C LEU A 297 13.12 14.48 45.56
N GLU A 298 13.27 14.67 46.88
CA GLU A 298 14.51 15.08 47.52
C GLU A 298 15.65 14.05 47.37
N ASP A 299 15.30 12.78 47.22
CA ASP A 299 16.20 11.65 47.05
C ASP A 299 16.40 11.25 45.57
N THR A 300 15.93 12.07 44.63
CA THR A 300 15.98 11.81 43.19
C THR A 300 16.97 12.73 42.47
N VAL A 301 17.27 12.41 41.21
CA VAL A 301 18.07 13.29 40.33
C VAL A 301 17.36 14.63 40.01
N ALA A 302 16.04 14.72 40.23
CA ALA A 302 15.27 15.94 40.05
C ALA A 302 15.29 16.88 41.27
N ALA A 303 15.89 16.50 42.40
CA ALA A 303 15.95 17.33 43.62
C ALA A 303 16.50 18.76 43.37
N PRO A 304 17.58 18.97 42.57
CA PRO A 304 18.08 20.31 42.28
C PRO A 304 17.12 21.17 41.45
N LEU A 305 16.21 20.55 40.69
CA LEU A 305 15.24 21.25 39.84
C LEU A 305 14.06 21.80 40.63
N THR A 306 13.88 21.37 41.89
CA THR A 306 12.73 21.69 42.74
C THR A 306 13.12 22.47 44.00
N THR A 307 14.39 22.85 44.15
CA THR A 307 14.87 23.53 45.36
C THR A 307 14.23 24.92 45.54
N GLU A 308 13.81 25.22 46.79
CA GLU A 308 13.28 26.55 47.15
C GLU A 308 14.28 27.68 46.91
N LYS A 309 15.59 27.39 46.97
CA LYS A 309 16.66 28.38 46.68
C LYS A 309 16.60 28.91 45.24
N ALA A 310 16.03 28.12 44.33
CA ALA A 310 15.88 28.44 42.92
C ALA A 310 14.40 28.40 42.50
N ALA A 311 13.49 28.85 43.37
CA ALA A 311 12.04 28.73 43.17
C ALA A 311 11.56 29.26 41.80
N ARG A 312 12.08 30.39 41.31
CA ARG A 312 11.71 30.93 39.98
C ARG A 312 12.03 29.96 38.84
N MET A 313 13.16 29.25 38.91
CA MET A 313 13.55 28.27 37.91
C MET A 313 12.63 27.04 37.98
N ALA A 314 12.37 26.53 39.20
CA ALA A 314 11.48 25.40 39.42
C ALA A 314 10.06 25.68 38.91
N GLU A 315 9.52 26.87 39.17
CA GLU A 315 8.22 27.32 38.67
C GLU A 315 8.19 27.43 37.14
N SER A 316 9.26 27.92 36.51
CA SER A 316 9.37 27.94 35.04
C SER A 316 9.39 26.53 34.44
N ILE A 317 10.14 25.59 35.04
CA ILE A 317 10.16 24.18 34.62
C ILE A 317 8.76 23.57 34.74
N ARG A 318 8.08 23.81 35.87
CA ARG A 318 6.72 23.34 36.09
C ARG A 318 5.71 23.95 35.13
N SER A 319 5.87 25.22 34.76
CA SER A 319 5.03 25.88 33.76
C SER A 319 5.10 25.17 32.40
N VAL A 320 6.31 24.79 31.96
CA VAL A 320 6.50 24.01 30.72
C VAL A 320 5.76 22.68 30.80
N LEU A 321 5.85 21.98 31.93
CA LEU A 321 5.08 20.75 32.13
C LEU A 321 3.57 21.01 32.10
N ASN A 322 3.07 22.02 32.80
CA ASN A 322 1.63 22.29 32.89
C ASN A 322 1.03 22.61 31.51
N VAL A 323 1.73 23.37 30.67
CA VAL A 323 1.27 23.69 29.31
C VAL A 323 1.09 22.42 28.47
N ASN A 324 2.03 21.48 28.57
CA ASN A 324 2.06 20.27 27.73
C ASN A 324 1.26 19.09 28.31
N GLY A 325 1.25 18.94 29.63
CA GLY A 325 0.68 17.81 30.35
C GLY A 325 -0.72 18.03 30.89
N GLN A 326 -1.27 19.25 30.85
CA GLN A 326 -2.58 19.58 31.44
C GLN A 326 -3.72 18.65 31.01
N ALA A 327 -3.66 18.10 29.80
CA ALA A 327 -4.70 17.21 29.28
C ALA A 327 -4.84 15.90 30.07
N LEU A 328 -3.76 15.43 30.72
CA LEU A 328 -3.79 14.26 31.61
C LEU A 328 -4.82 14.41 32.74
N ARG A 329 -5.06 15.65 33.20
CA ARG A 329 -5.99 15.95 34.30
C ARG A 329 -7.45 15.68 33.95
N PHE A 330 -7.76 15.60 32.66
CA PHE A 330 -9.11 15.41 32.16
C PHE A 330 -9.36 13.96 31.70
N MET A 331 -8.34 13.11 31.74
CA MET A 331 -8.53 11.69 31.47
C MET A 331 -9.31 11.04 32.61
N PRO A 332 -10.35 10.24 32.31
CA PRO A 332 -11.03 9.48 33.35
C PRO A 332 -10.07 8.46 33.94
N ASP A 333 -9.87 8.52 35.26
CA ASP A 333 -9.11 7.50 35.97
C ASP A 333 -9.95 6.21 36.14
N PRO A 334 -9.32 5.02 36.10
CA PRO A 334 -10.00 3.78 36.43
C PRO A 334 -10.56 3.79 37.85
N VAL A 335 -11.86 3.52 38.00
CA VAL A 335 -12.53 3.45 39.31
C VAL A 335 -13.12 2.07 39.57
N LYS A 336 -13.14 1.65 40.84
CA LYS A 336 -13.69 0.35 41.23
C LYS A 336 -15.18 0.26 40.88
N GLY A 337 -15.54 -0.72 40.05
CA GLY A 337 -16.92 -0.92 39.57
C GLY A 337 -17.32 -0.05 38.37
N GLY A 338 -16.39 0.76 37.85
CA GLY A 338 -16.56 1.46 36.58
C GLY A 338 -16.12 0.60 35.37
N PRO A 339 -16.05 1.21 34.17
CA PRO A 339 -15.49 0.57 33.00
C PRO A 339 -14.05 0.09 33.25
N PRO A 340 -13.61 -1.00 32.60
CA PRO A 340 -12.24 -1.49 32.75
C PRO A 340 -11.24 -0.43 32.27
N ALA A 341 -10.07 -0.39 32.91
CA ALA A 341 -8.95 0.41 32.43
C ALA A 341 -8.54 -0.07 31.04
N PHE A 342 -8.30 0.88 30.13
CA PHE A 342 -7.82 0.63 28.79
C PHE A 342 -6.31 0.88 28.74
N SER A 343 -5.56 -0.12 28.25
CA SER A 343 -4.16 0.02 27.87
C SER A 343 -4.02 -0.19 26.37
N ILE A 344 -3.46 0.79 25.69
CA ILE A 344 -3.10 0.75 24.27
C ILE A 344 -2.10 -0.39 24.04
N ARG A 345 -1.07 -0.51 24.88
CA ARG A 345 -0.07 -1.57 24.74
C ARG A 345 -0.70 -2.95 24.84
N ASP A 346 -1.48 -3.20 25.89
CA ASP A 346 -2.06 -4.52 26.12
C ASP A 346 -3.14 -4.83 25.05
N TRP A 347 -3.87 -3.81 24.59
CA TRP A 347 -4.77 -3.92 23.44
C TRP A 347 -3.98 -4.34 22.19
N ILE A 348 -2.91 -3.66 21.80
CA ILE A 348 -2.08 -4.02 20.63
C ILE A 348 -1.46 -5.42 20.77
N ALA A 349 -0.99 -5.79 21.98
CA ALA A 349 -0.33 -7.06 22.24
C ALA A 349 -1.28 -8.27 22.16
N THR A 350 -2.60 -8.04 22.24
CA THR A 350 -3.58 -9.11 22.13
C THR A 350 -3.70 -9.57 20.68
N ASP A 351 -3.39 -10.83 20.40
CA ASP A 351 -3.54 -11.46 19.08
C ASP A 351 -5.02 -11.88 18.82
N ASN A 352 -5.93 -10.91 18.98
CA ASN A 352 -7.36 -11.12 18.76
C ASN A 352 -7.81 -10.37 17.50
N ARG A 353 -8.43 -11.08 16.55
CA ARG A 353 -9.06 -10.50 15.35
C ARG A 353 -10.53 -10.20 15.61
N ASP A 354 -10.79 -9.43 16.66
CA ASP A 354 -12.13 -8.99 17.07
C ASP A 354 -12.64 -7.78 16.26
N GLY A 355 -11.83 -7.26 15.34
CA GLY A 355 -12.18 -6.11 14.52
C GLY A 355 -12.21 -4.79 15.28
N SER A 356 -11.78 -4.73 16.55
CA SER A 356 -11.82 -3.54 17.41
C SER A 356 -11.11 -2.34 16.77
N ILE A 357 -11.72 -1.16 16.85
CA ILE A 357 -11.10 0.10 16.41
C ILE A 357 -10.89 1.03 17.61
N MET A 358 -9.67 1.54 17.76
CA MET A 358 -9.36 2.63 18.67
C MET A 358 -9.50 3.96 17.94
N PHE A 359 -10.46 4.77 18.35
CA PHE A 359 -10.68 6.12 17.85
C PHE A 359 -9.99 7.14 18.76
N ILE A 360 -8.94 7.77 18.26
CA ILE A 360 -8.38 8.98 18.89
C ILE A 360 -9.15 10.16 18.31
N THR A 361 -10.00 10.79 19.12
CA THR A 361 -10.93 11.82 18.65
C THR A 361 -10.64 13.16 19.29
N GLY A 362 -11.10 14.23 18.66
CA GLY A 362 -11.00 15.57 19.23
C GLY A 362 -11.78 16.58 18.39
N SER A 363 -11.71 17.83 18.81
CA SER A 363 -12.25 18.96 18.04
C SER A 363 -11.14 19.95 17.74
N TYR A 364 -11.33 20.79 16.73
CA TYR A 364 -10.39 21.88 16.47
C TYR A 364 -10.30 22.89 17.64
N ASN A 365 -11.34 22.97 18.48
CA ASN A 365 -11.36 23.88 19.62
C ASN A 365 -10.45 23.39 20.74
N ASP A 366 -10.39 22.07 20.95
CA ASP A 366 -9.68 21.47 22.09
C ASP A 366 -8.29 20.95 21.69
N LEU A 367 -7.96 20.97 20.39
CA LEU A 367 -6.73 20.44 19.81
C LEU A 367 -5.47 21.03 20.44
N GLU A 368 -5.48 22.31 20.81
CA GLU A 368 -4.31 22.95 21.43
C GLU A 368 -4.02 22.38 22.82
N MET A 369 -5.08 22.05 23.57
CA MET A 369 -4.97 21.43 24.89
C MET A 369 -4.60 19.95 24.79
N THR A 370 -5.21 19.19 23.88
CA THR A 370 -5.06 17.72 23.80
C THR A 370 -3.89 17.26 22.94
N ARG A 371 -3.19 18.16 22.25
CA ARG A 371 -2.08 17.82 21.34
C ARG A 371 -1.04 16.92 21.98
N GLY A 372 -0.64 17.20 23.22
CA GLY A 372 0.34 16.39 23.95
C GLY A 372 -0.10 14.93 24.11
N LEU A 373 -1.39 14.70 24.41
CA LEU A 373 -1.95 13.34 24.49
C LEU A 373 -2.03 12.68 23.11
N PHE A 374 -2.41 13.41 22.07
CA PHE A 374 -2.48 12.83 20.72
C PHE A 374 -1.11 12.38 20.22
N THR A 375 -0.07 13.18 20.49
CA THR A 375 1.31 12.75 20.20
C THR A 375 1.67 11.51 21.01
N LEU A 376 1.37 11.51 22.31
CA LEU A 376 1.66 10.39 23.21
C LEU A 376 0.97 9.08 22.81
N TRP A 377 -0.27 9.12 22.31
CA TRP A 377 -0.99 7.90 21.90
C TRP A 377 -0.61 7.39 20.51
N ILE A 378 0.04 8.23 19.69
CA ILE A 378 0.46 7.89 18.33
C ILE A 378 1.93 7.44 18.26
N ASP A 379 2.76 7.93 19.18
CA ASP A 379 4.15 7.49 19.39
C ASP A 379 4.20 6.03 19.85
#